data_AF-A0ABD1GFY9-F1
#
_entry.id   AF-A0ABD1GFY9-F1
#
_cell.length_a   1.000
_cell.length_b   1.000
_cell.length_c   1.000
_cell.angle_alpha   90.00
_cell.angle_beta   90.00
_cell.angle_gamma   90.00
#
_symmetry.space_group_name_H-M   'P 1'
#
loop_
_entity.id
_entity.type
_entity.pdbx_description
1 polymer ?
#
loop_
_entity_poly.entity_id
_entity_poly.type
_entity_poly.pdbx_seq_one_letter_code
_entity_poly.pdbx_strand_id
1 'polypeptide(L)'
;MDPESMTQASARLNKKLKELSGPQSECTIYRVHRHLRNVNPKAYEPEVIAIGPYHRNDSEHLKMMEDHKLRYLQQLLAAKDPPDDVERYVSALGRVEAEARRCYADLPKTLTRTEFIQMLVLDGCFIVQLVRKFDRASLRERNDPIFQMNWMINSLQRDLMLFENQLPFFVLCELYDLIEVPGQHSRFWYLLFNFFTSLYPGEGNRQMPIVDPPQVKHLLDFIHRSWLPPPRGSGGSSEVTKPSERLRFISSATRLKEANVKFENRSKGRTLFDVRFEKGVMIMAPLTIEDRTESFLRNLIAYEQYFEHNQNNFVTDYVKVLDCIIDSSTDVAILS
;
A
#
# COMPACT_ATOMS: atom_id res chain seq x y z
N MET A 1 -42.52 15.80 28.30
CA MET A 1 -41.73 16.07 27.09
C MET A 1 -42.67 16.68 26.07
N ASP A 2 -42.29 17.81 25.48
CA ASP A 2 -43.12 18.58 24.56
C ASP A 2 -43.29 17.84 23.20
N PRO A 3 -44.54 17.58 22.74
CA PRO A 3 -44.81 16.91 21.46
C PRO A 3 -44.17 17.58 20.23
N GLU A 4 -43.98 18.89 20.28
CA GLU A 4 -43.39 19.68 19.20
C GLU A 4 -41.89 19.38 19.05
N SER A 5 -41.21 19.18 20.19
CA SER A 5 -39.79 18.77 20.27
C SER A 5 -39.54 17.37 19.68
N MET A 6 -40.44 16.41 19.92
CA MET A 6 -40.33 15.04 19.39
C MET A 6 -40.53 14.99 17.87
N THR A 7 -41.42 15.84 17.36
CA THR A 7 -41.69 15.97 15.91
C THR A 7 -40.48 16.56 15.18
N GLN A 8 -39.84 17.58 15.77
CA GLN A 8 -38.63 18.18 15.22
C GLN A 8 -37.42 17.23 15.24
N ALA A 9 -37.27 16.43 16.31
CA ALA A 9 -36.24 15.40 16.40
C ALA A 9 -36.40 14.33 15.30
N SER A 10 -37.64 13.87 15.08
CA SER A 10 -37.98 12.89 14.04
C SER A 10 -37.74 13.43 12.63
N ALA A 11 -38.10 14.69 12.35
CA ALA A 11 -37.83 15.34 11.07
C ALA A 11 -36.31 15.47 10.79
N ARG A 12 -35.52 15.80 11.81
CA ARG A 12 -34.05 15.86 11.70
C ARG A 12 -33.44 14.48 11.45
N LEU A 13 -33.91 13.44 12.13
CA LEU A 13 -33.45 12.06 11.91
C LEU A 13 -33.83 11.56 10.52
N ASN A 14 -35.06 11.79 10.06
CA ASN A 14 -35.50 11.41 8.72
C ASN A 14 -34.71 12.13 7.62
N LYS A 15 -34.31 13.39 7.84
CA LYS A 15 -33.41 14.11 6.94
C LYS A 15 -32.03 13.41 6.86
N LYS A 16 -31.43 13.09 8.01
CA LYS A 16 -30.14 12.37 8.07
C LYS A 16 -30.22 10.97 7.44
N LEU A 17 -31.32 10.24 7.65
CA LEU A 17 -31.53 8.91 7.06
C LEU A 17 -31.68 8.98 5.53
N LYS A 18 -32.36 10.02 5.00
CA LYS A 18 -32.40 10.28 3.56
C LYS A 18 -31.03 10.65 2.98
N GLU A 19 -30.22 11.38 3.73
CA GLU A 19 -28.83 11.69 3.35
C GLU A 19 -27.92 10.44 3.36
N LEU A 20 -28.25 9.42 4.15
CA LEU A 20 -27.55 8.12 4.18
C LEU A 20 -27.96 7.17 3.02
N SER A 21 -29.00 7.49 2.26
CA SER A 21 -29.60 6.58 1.25
C SER A 21 -28.79 6.48 -0.06
N GLY A 22 -27.55 6.99 -0.09
CA GLY A 22 -26.62 6.72 -1.18
C GLY A 22 -26.05 5.30 -1.10
N PRO A 23 -25.54 4.73 -2.20
CA PRO A 23 -24.75 3.50 -2.13
C PRO A 23 -23.64 3.68 -1.09
N GLN A 24 -23.43 2.68 -0.23
CA GLN A 24 -22.25 2.65 0.63
C GLN A 24 -21.03 2.82 -0.28
N SER A 25 -20.33 3.94 -0.12
CA SER A 25 -19.14 4.24 -0.92
C SER A 25 -18.13 3.10 -0.71
N GLU A 26 -17.73 2.42 -1.78
CA GLU A 26 -16.63 1.46 -1.78
C GLU A 26 -15.31 2.23 -1.69
N CYS A 27 -15.10 2.90 -0.55
CA CYS A 27 -13.83 3.58 -0.28
C CYS A 27 -12.71 2.54 -0.29
N THR A 28 -11.54 2.94 -0.78
CA THR A 28 -10.37 2.08 -0.87
C THR A 28 -9.17 2.65 -0.14
N ILE A 29 -9.20 3.91 0.24
CA ILE A 29 -8.13 4.61 0.94
C ILE A 29 -8.71 5.17 2.24
N TYR A 30 -8.06 4.82 3.35
CA TYR A 30 -8.55 5.10 4.70
C TYR A 30 -7.42 5.66 5.56
N ARG A 31 -7.78 6.46 6.56
CA ARG A 31 -6.91 6.65 7.73
C ARG A 31 -6.94 5.41 8.60
N VAL A 32 -5.77 4.98 9.06
CA VAL A 32 -5.61 3.86 9.99
C VAL A 32 -6.28 4.21 11.31
N HIS A 33 -7.13 3.31 11.80
CA HIS A 33 -7.91 3.58 12.99
C HIS A 33 -7.01 3.73 14.20
N ARG A 34 -7.46 4.55 15.16
CA ARG A 34 -6.67 4.99 16.32
C ARG A 34 -6.05 3.82 17.11
N HIS A 35 -6.75 2.70 17.26
CA HIS A 35 -6.19 1.56 18.00
C HIS A 35 -4.91 1.00 17.36
N LEU A 36 -4.84 0.83 16.03
CA LEU A 36 -3.62 0.38 15.36
C LEU A 36 -2.54 1.47 15.37
N ARG A 37 -2.94 2.73 15.13
CA ARG A 37 -2.03 3.87 15.09
C ARG A 37 -1.34 4.11 16.44
N ASN A 38 -2.07 4.02 17.55
CA ASN A 38 -1.55 4.33 18.89
C ASN A 38 -0.45 3.38 19.36
N VAL A 39 -0.33 2.17 18.77
CA VAL A 39 0.74 1.23 19.12
C VAL A 39 2.09 1.74 18.61
N ASN A 40 2.13 2.25 17.38
CA ASN A 40 3.34 2.86 16.80
C ASN A 40 2.93 3.91 15.75
N PRO A 41 2.76 5.19 16.14
CA PRO A 41 2.35 6.25 15.22
C PRO A 41 3.33 6.44 14.06
N LYS A 42 4.64 6.33 14.35
CA LYS A 42 5.70 6.49 13.36
C LYS A 42 5.64 5.46 12.24
N ALA A 43 4.98 4.32 12.43
CA ALA A 43 4.83 3.31 11.37
C ALA A 43 3.92 3.77 10.22
N TYR A 44 3.08 4.79 10.44
CA TYR A 44 2.06 5.26 9.50
C TYR A 44 2.27 6.71 9.06
N GLU A 45 3.30 7.40 9.58
CA GLU A 45 3.61 8.79 9.24
C GLU A 45 4.67 8.85 8.13
N PRO A 46 4.47 9.64 7.07
CA PRO A 46 5.49 9.83 6.04
C PRO A 46 6.71 10.57 6.63
N GLU A 47 7.90 10.18 6.20
CA GLU A 47 9.17 10.74 6.67
C GLU A 47 9.71 11.84 5.75
N VAL A 48 9.43 11.72 4.46
CA VAL A 48 10.04 12.52 3.39
C VAL A 48 8.98 13.12 2.47
N ILE A 49 7.93 12.36 2.12
CA ILE A 49 6.93 12.82 1.15
C ILE A 49 5.49 12.46 1.55
N ALA A 50 4.63 13.48 1.59
CA ALA A 50 3.19 13.28 1.62
C ALA A 50 2.66 13.01 0.21
N ILE A 51 1.74 12.07 0.08
CA ILE A 51 1.01 11.73 -1.14
C ILE A 51 -0.45 11.62 -0.77
N GLY A 52 -1.30 12.25 -1.56
CA GLY A 52 -2.71 12.30 -1.27
C GLY A 52 -3.06 13.32 -0.19
N PRO A 53 -4.32 13.31 0.26
CA PRO A 53 -4.88 14.37 1.10
C PRO A 53 -4.56 14.24 2.59
N TYR A 54 -4.21 13.06 3.10
CA TYR A 54 -4.25 12.82 4.54
C TYR A 54 -3.09 13.45 5.31
N HIS A 55 -1.92 13.59 4.69
CA HIS A 55 -0.71 14.15 5.30
C HIS A 55 -0.26 15.50 4.73
N ARG A 56 -1.02 16.07 3.81
CA ARG A 56 -0.60 17.23 3.00
C ARG A 56 -0.22 18.47 3.82
N ASN A 57 -0.81 18.65 5.00
CA ASN A 57 -0.60 19.82 5.86
C ASN A 57 0.06 19.46 7.19
N ASP A 58 0.54 18.24 7.36
CA ASP A 58 0.91 17.73 8.68
C ASP A 58 2.27 18.25 9.16
N SER A 59 3.17 18.69 8.26
CA SER A 59 4.56 18.91 8.67
C SER A 59 5.43 19.78 7.76
N GLU A 60 6.21 20.66 8.39
CA GLU A 60 7.19 21.55 7.74
C GLU A 60 8.30 20.76 7.02
N HIS A 61 8.69 19.60 7.55
CA HIS A 61 9.79 18.79 7.00
C HIS A 61 9.47 18.18 5.62
N LEU A 62 8.19 18.12 5.22
CA LEU A 62 7.76 17.58 3.93
C LEU A 62 7.77 18.62 2.81
N LYS A 63 7.86 19.92 3.13
CA LYS A 63 7.77 21.02 2.15
C LYS A 63 8.85 20.97 1.07
N MET A 64 10.06 20.55 1.41
CA MET A 64 11.15 20.44 0.43
C MET A 64 10.78 19.51 -0.73
N MET A 65 10.01 18.46 -0.45
CA MET A 65 9.57 17.50 -1.47
C MET A 65 8.41 18.03 -2.31
N GLU A 66 7.58 18.94 -1.81
CA GLU A 66 6.56 19.61 -2.62
C GLU A 66 7.20 20.42 -3.78
N ASP A 67 8.28 21.15 -3.51
CA ASP A 67 9.06 21.83 -4.54
C ASP A 67 9.67 20.83 -5.54
N HIS A 68 10.07 19.66 -5.06
CA HIS A 68 10.66 18.63 -5.92
C HIS A 68 9.61 17.92 -6.80
N LYS A 69 8.36 17.75 -6.34
CA LYS A 69 7.23 17.31 -7.19
C LYS A 69 7.02 18.28 -8.36
N LEU A 70 7.06 19.59 -8.09
CA LEU A 70 6.96 20.62 -9.12
C LEU A 70 8.11 20.54 -10.14
N ARG A 71 9.35 20.31 -9.68
CA ARG A 71 10.50 20.09 -10.60
C ARG A 71 10.28 18.89 -11.50
N TYR A 72 9.79 17.76 -10.96
CA TYR A 72 9.49 16.57 -11.76
C TYR A 72 8.38 16.83 -12.78
N LEU A 73 7.32 17.57 -12.40
CA LEU A 73 6.29 18.00 -13.36
C LEU A 73 6.88 18.88 -14.45
N GLN A 74 7.70 19.88 -14.10
CA GLN A 74 8.35 20.77 -15.07
C GLN A 74 9.19 19.98 -16.08
N GLN A 75 9.97 19.00 -15.61
CA GLN A 75 10.78 18.12 -16.45
C GLN A 75 9.91 17.28 -17.39
N LEU A 76 8.78 16.75 -16.91
CA LEU A 76 7.84 15.98 -17.74
C LEU A 76 7.26 16.82 -18.88
N LEU A 77 6.82 18.06 -18.57
CA LEU A 77 6.25 18.96 -19.56
C LEU A 77 7.29 19.37 -20.62
N ALA A 78 8.53 19.65 -20.19
CA ALA A 78 9.61 20.04 -21.09
C ALA A 78 10.19 18.89 -21.95
N ALA A 79 9.89 17.63 -21.63
CA ALA A 79 10.47 16.47 -22.31
C ALA A 79 9.87 16.18 -23.69
N LYS A 80 8.73 16.81 -24.04
CA LYS A 80 8.09 16.68 -25.36
C LYS A 80 8.50 17.82 -26.29
N ASP A 81 8.43 17.58 -27.59
CA ASP A 81 8.63 18.60 -28.62
C ASP A 81 7.39 18.67 -29.53
N PRO A 82 6.57 19.74 -29.45
CA PRO A 82 6.70 20.88 -28.52
C PRO A 82 6.43 20.47 -27.05
N PRO A 83 6.84 21.31 -26.07
CA PRO A 83 6.54 21.06 -24.65
C PRO A 83 5.06 20.85 -24.39
N ASP A 84 4.74 19.94 -23.48
CA ASP A 84 3.36 19.62 -23.10
C ASP A 84 2.76 20.72 -22.21
N ASP A 85 1.44 20.82 -22.19
CA ASP A 85 0.71 21.79 -21.37
C ASP A 85 0.19 21.13 -20.09
N VAL A 86 0.38 21.79 -18.94
CA VAL A 86 -0.18 21.36 -17.65
C VAL A 86 -1.71 21.29 -17.69
N GLU A 87 -2.38 22.11 -18.50
CA GLU A 87 -3.84 22.08 -18.67
C GLU A 87 -4.34 20.72 -19.15
N ARG A 88 -3.53 19.99 -19.94
CA ARG A 88 -3.86 18.64 -20.40
C ARG A 88 -3.99 17.65 -19.25
N TYR A 89 -3.08 17.72 -18.27
CA TYR A 89 -3.06 16.85 -17.09
C TYR A 89 -4.20 17.22 -16.14
N VAL A 90 -4.41 18.52 -15.90
CA VAL A 90 -5.52 19.04 -15.09
C VAL A 90 -6.86 18.65 -15.69
N SER A 91 -7.01 18.75 -17.02
CA SER A 91 -8.23 18.37 -17.72
C SER A 91 -8.48 16.87 -17.66
N ALA A 92 -7.45 16.05 -17.80
CA ALA A 92 -7.56 14.60 -17.70
C ALA A 92 -8.02 14.16 -16.31
N LEU A 93 -7.33 14.62 -15.26
CA LEU A 93 -7.71 14.28 -13.89
C LEU A 93 -9.00 14.97 -13.44
N GLY A 94 -9.36 16.10 -14.04
CA GLY A 94 -10.64 16.76 -13.82
C GLY A 94 -11.85 15.91 -14.25
N ARG A 95 -11.69 15.02 -15.23
CA ARG A 95 -12.74 14.09 -15.68
C ARG A 95 -12.98 12.94 -14.69
N VAL A 96 -11.93 12.46 -14.04
CA VAL A 96 -11.99 11.33 -13.08
C VAL A 96 -11.99 11.78 -11.62
N GLU A 97 -12.00 13.09 -11.37
CA GLU A 97 -11.90 13.70 -10.03
C GLU A 97 -12.95 13.18 -9.05
N ALA A 98 -14.21 13.10 -9.48
CA ALA A 98 -15.31 12.68 -8.62
C ALA A 98 -15.24 11.19 -8.25
N GLU A 99 -14.62 10.37 -9.10
CA GLU A 99 -14.34 8.97 -8.81
C GLU A 99 -13.14 8.85 -7.88
N ALA A 100 -12.05 9.57 -8.15
CA ALA A 100 -10.86 9.59 -7.31
C ALA A 100 -11.19 10.05 -5.88
N ARG A 101 -12.08 11.05 -5.75
CA ARG A 101 -12.55 11.55 -4.46
C ARG A 101 -13.34 10.50 -3.68
N ARG A 102 -14.13 9.65 -4.36
CA ARG A 102 -14.92 8.58 -3.74
C ARG A 102 -14.08 7.43 -3.18
N CYS A 103 -12.83 7.29 -3.63
CA CYS A 103 -11.89 6.31 -3.06
C CYS A 103 -11.51 6.63 -1.61
N TYR A 104 -11.66 7.86 -1.13
CA TYR A 104 -11.26 8.28 0.21
C TYR A 104 -12.43 8.31 1.18
N ALA A 105 -12.26 7.73 2.37
CA ALA A 105 -13.32 7.61 3.36
C ALA A 105 -13.66 8.92 4.10
N ASP A 106 -12.67 9.78 4.36
CA ASP A 106 -12.78 10.87 5.33
C ASP A 106 -12.00 12.13 4.90
N LEU A 107 -12.28 12.59 3.68
CA LEU A 107 -11.69 13.83 3.17
C LEU A 107 -12.16 15.09 3.93
N PRO A 108 -11.28 16.09 4.10
CA PRO A 108 -11.67 17.38 4.65
C PRO A 108 -12.73 18.05 3.76
N LYS A 109 -13.81 18.55 4.38
CA LYS A 109 -14.86 19.31 3.65
C LYS A 109 -14.35 20.61 3.03
N THR A 110 -13.23 21.12 3.54
CA THR A 110 -12.57 22.33 3.04
C THR A 110 -11.76 22.09 1.77
N LEU A 111 -11.45 20.83 1.42
CA LEU A 111 -10.63 20.49 0.26
C LEU A 111 -11.42 20.70 -1.04
N THR A 112 -11.11 21.79 -1.74
CA THR A 112 -11.81 22.17 -2.98
C THR A 112 -11.53 21.18 -4.11
N ARG A 113 -12.34 21.26 -5.17
CA ARG A 113 -12.11 20.49 -6.40
C ARG A 113 -10.77 20.82 -7.03
N THR A 114 -10.44 22.11 -7.12
CA THR A 114 -9.20 22.58 -7.75
C THR A 114 -7.97 22.12 -6.99
N GLU A 115 -7.94 22.29 -5.66
CA GLU A 115 -6.81 21.84 -4.83
C GLU A 115 -6.60 20.33 -4.88
N PHE A 116 -7.69 19.57 -4.99
CA PHE A 116 -7.64 18.12 -5.12
C PHE A 116 -7.09 17.70 -6.48
N ILE A 117 -7.54 18.28 -7.59
CA ILE A 117 -6.98 17.98 -8.93
C ILE A 117 -5.48 18.33 -8.97
N GLN A 118 -5.09 19.50 -8.45
CA GLN A 118 -3.69 19.91 -8.37
C GLN A 118 -2.84 18.90 -7.59
N MET A 119 -3.37 18.38 -6.48
CA MET A 119 -2.72 17.31 -5.72
C MET A 119 -2.52 16.06 -6.57
N LEU A 120 -3.58 15.55 -7.20
CA LEU A 120 -3.52 14.32 -7.97
C LEU A 120 -2.51 14.44 -9.12
N VAL A 121 -2.46 15.60 -9.79
CA VAL A 121 -1.48 15.86 -10.84
C VAL A 121 -0.07 15.85 -10.28
N LEU A 122 0.22 16.63 -9.23
CA LEU A 122 1.58 16.75 -8.69
C LEU A 122 2.09 15.43 -8.11
N ASP A 123 1.30 14.81 -7.25
CA ASP A 123 1.66 13.59 -6.55
C ASP A 123 1.77 12.40 -7.52
N GLY A 124 0.83 12.29 -8.46
CA GLY A 124 0.83 11.22 -9.45
C GLY A 124 1.96 11.37 -10.47
N CYS A 125 2.20 12.58 -10.99
CA CYS A 125 3.32 12.83 -11.90
C CYS A 125 4.66 12.58 -11.21
N PHE A 126 4.78 12.94 -9.93
CA PHE A 126 5.97 12.62 -9.13
C PHE A 126 6.22 11.11 -9.08
N ILE A 127 5.21 10.31 -8.72
CA ILE A 127 5.33 8.85 -8.63
C ILE A 127 5.72 8.24 -9.98
N VAL A 128 5.01 8.63 -11.06
CA VAL A 128 5.28 8.12 -12.41
C VAL A 128 6.71 8.48 -12.84
N GLN A 129 7.15 9.72 -12.64
CA GLN A 129 8.48 10.16 -13.02
C GLN A 129 9.58 9.52 -12.16
N LEU A 130 9.33 9.33 -10.86
CA LEU A 130 10.23 8.67 -9.93
C LEU A 130 10.56 7.25 -10.41
N VAL A 131 9.54 6.43 -10.70
CA VAL A 131 9.78 5.04 -11.13
C VAL A 131 10.41 4.96 -12.52
N ARG A 132 10.09 5.90 -13.43
CA ARG A 132 10.76 6.01 -14.74
C ARG A 132 12.24 6.32 -14.58
N LYS A 133 12.59 7.30 -13.74
CA LYS A 133 13.99 7.66 -13.45
C LYS A 133 14.73 6.55 -12.69
N PHE A 134 14.05 5.84 -11.80
CA PHE A 134 14.63 4.70 -11.10
C PHE A 134 15.07 3.60 -12.07
N ASP A 135 14.26 3.30 -13.07
CA ASP A 135 14.58 2.30 -14.10
C ASP A 135 15.56 2.83 -15.18
N ARG A 136 15.36 4.07 -15.64
CA ARG A 136 16.13 4.68 -16.74
C ARG A 136 17.06 5.76 -16.23
N ALA A 137 18.31 5.39 -15.98
CA ALA A 137 19.34 6.32 -15.52
C ALA A 137 19.56 7.53 -16.46
N SER A 138 19.25 7.39 -17.75
CA SER A 138 19.34 8.48 -18.74
C SER A 138 18.35 9.62 -18.50
N LEU A 139 17.27 9.41 -17.72
CA LEU A 139 16.30 10.44 -17.35
C LEU A 139 16.72 11.25 -16.11
N ARG A 140 17.83 10.86 -15.46
CA ARG A 140 18.31 11.51 -14.24
C ARG A 140 19.16 12.70 -14.60
N GLU A 141 18.90 13.82 -13.94
CA GLU A 141 19.84 14.95 -13.97
C GLU A 141 21.07 14.58 -13.13
N ARG A 142 22.24 15.13 -13.47
CA ARG A 142 23.49 14.84 -12.72
C ARG A 142 23.38 15.12 -11.22
N ASN A 143 22.56 16.11 -10.85
CA ASN A 143 22.41 16.57 -9.48
C ASN A 143 21.00 16.30 -8.90
N ASP A 144 20.31 15.28 -9.40
CA ASP A 144 18.99 14.90 -8.88
C ASP A 144 19.12 14.39 -7.43
N PRO A 145 18.66 15.14 -6.40
CA PRO A 145 18.92 14.84 -4.99
C PRO A 145 18.35 13.48 -4.56
N ILE A 146 17.30 13.00 -5.23
CA ILE A 146 16.69 11.69 -4.95
C ILE A 146 17.66 10.54 -5.26
N PHE A 147 18.45 10.68 -6.33
CA PHE A 147 19.36 9.62 -6.80
C PHE A 147 20.81 9.83 -6.35
N GLN A 148 21.09 10.86 -5.55
CA GLN A 148 22.41 11.10 -4.96
C GLN A 148 22.61 10.34 -3.64
N MET A 149 21.54 9.98 -2.94
CA MET A 149 21.61 9.35 -1.63
C MET A 149 20.74 8.10 -1.57
N ASN A 150 21.35 6.93 -1.35
CA ASN A 150 20.63 5.65 -1.33
C ASN A 150 19.50 5.60 -0.30
N TRP A 151 19.68 6.25 0.86
CA TRP A 151 18.64 6.30 1.90
C TRP A 151 17.36 7.00 1.44
N MET A 152 17.46 7.95 0.49
CA MET A 152 16.30 8.69 -0.02
C MET A 152 15.33 7.77 -0.75
N ILE A 153 15.84 6.86 -1.58
CA ILE A 153 15.00 5.88 -2.27
C ILE A 153 14.31 4.94 -1.27
N ASN A 154 15.02 4.51 -0.23
CA ASN A 154 14.44 3.65 0.81
C ASN A 154 13.32 4.37 1.56
N SER A 155 13.51 5.64 1.92
CA SER A 155 12.48 6.46 2.57
C SER A 155 11.29 6.73 1.65
N LEU A 156 11.51 6.98 0.35
CA LEU A 156 10.43 7.15 -0.63
C LEU A 156 9.64 5.85 -0.82
N GLN A 157 10.30 4.69 -0.92
CA GLN A 157 9.61 3.40 -0.99
C GLN A 157 8.72 3.15 0.23
N ARG A 158 9.23 3.46 1.43
CA ARG A 158 8.48 3.39 2.68
C ARG A 158 7.27 4.33 2.66
N ASP A 159 7.46 5.60 2.32
CA ASP A 159 6.37 6.58 2.32
C ASP A 159 5.29 6.25 1.30
N LEU A 160 5.68 5.80 0.10
CA LEU A 160 4.73 5.44 -0.97
C LEU A 160 3.95 4.15 -0.69
N MET A 161 4.39 3.32 0.27
CA MET A 161 3.64 2.14 0.70
C MET A 161 2.71 2.39 1.90
N LEU A 162 2.79 3.55 2.57
CA LEU A 162 1.96 3.79 3.76
C LEU A 162 0.49 3.83 3.38
N PHE A 163 -0.37 3.18 4.17
CA PHE A 163 -1.79 3.02 3.83
C PHE A 163 -2.52 4.38 3.76
N GLU A 164 -2.10 5.35 4.57
CA GLU A 164 -2.67 6.70 4.60
C GLU A 164 -2.07 7.63 3.53
N ASN A 165 -1.05 7.20 2.79
CA ASN A 165 -0.25 8.03 1.88
C ASN A 165 -0.40 7.59 0.42
N GLN A 166 -1.65 7.48 -0.05
CA GLN A 166 -2.00 6.79 -1.30
C GLN A 166 -2.78 7.69 -2.28
N LEU A 167 -2.64 7.36 -3.57
CA LEU A 167 -3.54 7.77 -4.65
C LEU A 167 -4.30 6.56 -5.20
N PRO A 168 -5.52 6.76 -5.74
CA PRO A 168 -6.18 5.71 -6.50
C PRO A 168 -5.32 5.26 -7.68
N PHE A 169 -5.20 3.95 -7.89
CA PHE A 169 -4.26 3.41 -8.88
C PHE A 169 -4.57 3.86 -10.31
N PHE A 170 -5.86 3.96 -10.66
CA PHE A 170 -6.27 4.41 -11.99
C PHE A 170 -5.80 5.84 -12.29
N VAL A 171 -5.64 6.73 -11.29
CA VAL A 171 -5.07 8.07 -11.49
C VAL A 171 -3.63 7.97 -11.98
N LEU A 172 -2.86 7.01 -11.46
CA LEU A 172 -1.49 6.77 -11.90
C LEU A 172 -1.45 6.20 -13.33
N CYS A 173 -2.39 5.32 -13.69
CA CYS A 173 -2.51 4.80 -15.05
C CYS A 173 -2.85 5.91 -16.07
N GLU A 174 -3.84 6.75 -15.76
CA GLU A 174 -4.22 7.91 -16.59
C GLU A 174 -3.02 8.84 -16.83
N LEU A 175 -2.25 9.15 -15.78
CA LEU A 175 -1.05 9.97 -15.90
C LEU A 175 0.06 9.27 -16.68
N TYR A 176 0.25 7.96 -16.49
CA TYR A 176 1.23 7.19 -17.25
C TYR A 176 0.92 7.22 -18.75
N ASP A 177 -0.34 7.07 -19.15
CA ASP A 177 -0.77 7.14 -20.55
C ASP A 177 -0.61 8.54 -21.16
N LEU A 178 -0.64 9.59 -20.35
CA LEU A 178 -0.31 10.95 -20.83
C LEU A 178 1.18 11.15 -21.04
N ILE A 179 2.02 10.54 -20.19
CA ILE A 179 3.47 10.75 -20.15
C ILE A 179 4.21 9.84 -21.15
N GLU A 180 3.80 8.58 -21.24
CA GLU A 180 4.37 7.55 -22.12
C GLU A 180 3.39 7.20 -23.25
N VAL A 181 3.72 6.20 -24.06
CA VAL A 181 2.80 5.69 -25.09
C VAL A 181 1.58 5.04 -24.41
N PRO A 182 0.34 5.47 -24.74
CA PRO A 182 -0.88 4.93 -24.11
C PRO A 182 -1.01 3.41 -24.24
N GLY A 183 -1.60 2.77 -23.23
CA GLY A 183 -1.92 1.35 -23.25
C GLY A 183 -0.75 0.42 -22.92
N GLN A 184 0.40 0.96 -22.52
CA GLN A 184 1.57 0.18 -22.06
C GLN A 184 1.57 -0.04 -20.54
N HIS A 185 0.42 -0.36 -19.95
CA HIS A 185 0.31 -0.50 -18.48
C HIS A 185 1.20 -1.63 -17.93
N SER A 186 1.42 -2.72 -18.69
CA SER A 186 2.36 -3.78 -18.29
C SER A 186 3.78 -3.24 -18.04
N ARG A 187 4.22 -2.24 -18.82
CA ARG A 187 5.51 -1.56 -18.61
C ARG A 187 5.49 -0.72 -17.33
N PHE A 188 4.39 -0.02 -17.06
CA PHE A 188 4.23 0.75 -15.83
C PHE A 188 4.32 -0.13 -14.59
N TRP A 189 3.75 -1.32 -14.65
CA TRP A 189 3.74 -2.25 -13.52
C TRP A 189 5.11 -2.84 -13.26
N TYR A 190 5.84 -3.15 -14.33
CA TYR A 190 7.24 -3.53 -14.20
C TYR A 190 8.05 -2.42 -13.52
N LEU A 191 7.82 -1.15 -13.88
CA LEU A 191 8.49 -0.02 -13.22
C LEU A 191 8.17 0.05 -11.73
N LEU A 192 6.89 -0.06 -11.36
CA LEU A 192 6.44 -0.05 -9.98
C LEU A 192 7.01 -1.23 -9.19
N PHE A 193 6.91 -2.44 -9.73
CA PHE A 193 7.42 -3.64 -9.07
C PHE A 193 8.94 -3.59 -8.90
N ASN A 194 9.67 -3.19 -9.94
CA ASN A 194 11.12 -3.01 -9.85
C ASN A 194 11.48 -1.96 -8.78
N PHE A 195 10.73 -0.85 -8.73
CA PHE A 195 10.91 0.18 -7.70
C PHE A 195 10.65 -0.35 -6.29
N PHE A 196 9.63 -1.18 -6.06
CA PHE A 196 9.33 -1.72 -4.73
C PHE A 196 10.04 -3.04 -4.39
N THR A 197 10.79 -3.65 -5.32
CA THR A 197 11.40 -4.98 -5.07
C THR A 197 12.34 -4.96 -3.86
N SER A 198 13.13 -3.90 -3.68
CA SER A 198 14.04 -3.79 -2.53
C SER A 198 13.33 -3.58 -1.20
N LEU A 199 12.05 -3.18 -1.20
CA LEU A 199 11.27 -2.99 0.02
C LEU A 199 10.88 -4.33 0.68
N TYR A 200 10.91 -5.41 -0.11
CA TYR A 200 10.54 -6.73 0.36
C TYR A 200 11.57 -7.28 1.37
N PRO A 201 11.18 -7.66 2.60
CA PRO A 201 12.12 -8.11 3.63
C PRO A 201 12.49 -9.60 3.46
N GLY A 202 13.05 -9.97 2.31
CA GLY A 202 13.52 -11.33 2.01
C GLY A 202 13.96 -11.50 0.56
N GLU A 203 14.30 -12.73 0.13
CA GLU A 203 14.74 -12.99 -1.26
C GLU A 203 13.60 -12.84 -2.29
N GLY A 204 12.35 -13.01 -1.85
CA GLY A 204 11.11 -12.74 -2.57
C GLY A 204 10.84 -13.57 -3.82
N ASN A 205 9.58 -13.56 -4.26
CA ASN A 205 9.26 -14.02 -5.60
C ASN A 205 9.56 -12.86 -6.57
N ARG A 206 10.56 -13.06 -7.45
CA ARG A 206 10.92 -12.09 -8.49
C ARG A 206 10.03 -12.15 -9.74
N GLN A 207 9.07 -13.08 -9.77
CA GLN A 207 8.10 -13.10 -10.86
C GLN A 207 7.10 -11.97 -10.69
N MET A 208 6.87 -11.28 -11.80
CA MET A 208 5.84 -10.27 -11.89
C MET A 208 4.47 -10.91 -11.58
N PRO A 209 3.70 -10.38 -10.61
CA PRO A 209 2.32 -10.80 -10.46
C PRO A 209 1.55 -10.59 -11.78
N ILE A 210 0.68 -11.55 -12.10
CA ILE A 210 -0.38 -11.33 -13.09
C ILE A 210 -1.43 -10.49 -12.39
N VAL A 211 -1.26 -9.17 -12.46
CA VAL A 211 -2.24 -8.21 -11.96
C VAL A 211 -3.24 -7.92 -13.08
N ASP A 212 -4.46 -7.52 -12.74
CA ASP A 212 -5.44 -6.98 -13.68
C ASP A 212 -5.65 -5.50 -13.32
N PRO A 213 -5.35 -4.53 -14.22
CA PRO A 213 -5.36 -3.10 -13.85
C PRO A 213 -6.66 -2.62 -13.17
N PRO A 214 -7.86 -3.00 -13.67
CA PRO A 214 -9.13 -2.59 -13.10
C PRO A 214 -9.33 -3.01 -11.64
N GLN A 215 -8.57 -3.98 -11.14
CA GLN A 215 -8.78 -4.53 -9.80
C GLN A 215 -7.86 -3.92 -8.74
N VAL A 216 -6.83 -3.17 -9.15
CA VAL A 216 -5.87 -2.56 -8.22
C VAL A 216 -6.42 -1.25 -7.67
N LYS A 217 -6.46 -1.14 -6.36
CA LYS A 217 -7.03 0.03 -5.69
C LYS A 217 -6.06 1.21 -5.59
N HIS A 218 -4.84 0.95 -5.13
CA HIS A 218 -3.77 1.91 -4.88
C HIS A 218 -2.41 1.18 -4.78
N LEU A 219 -1.30 1.89 -4.55
CA LEU A 219 0.04 1.29 -4.52
C LEU A 219 0.21 0.22 -3.44
N LEU A 220 -0.29 0.43 -2.23
CA LEU A 220 -0.22 -0.59 -1.18
C LEU A 220 -0.98 -1.89 -1.55
N ASP A 221 -2.12 -1.81 -2.25
CA ASP A 221 -2.83 -2.99 -2.77
C ASP A 221 -2.00 -3.69 -3.87
N PHE A 222 -1.38 -2.92 -4.77
CA PHE A 222 -0.47 -3.45 -5.79
C PHE A 222 0.70 -4.22 -5.14
N ILE A 223 1.32 -3.62 -4.12
CA ILE A 223 2.43 -4.17 -3.33
C ILE A 223 1.99 -5.47 -2.63
N HIS A 224 0.84 -5.45 -1.95
CA HIS A 224 0.27 -6.63 -1.28
C HIS A 224 0.09 -7.78 -2.26
N ARG A 225 -0.61 -7.55 -3.38
CA ARG A 225 -0.84 -8.56 -4.43
C ARG A 225 0.43 -9.07 -5.09
N SER A 226 1.46 -8.23 -5.18
CA SER A 226 2.74 -8.58 -5.82
C SER A 226 3.49 -9.68 -5.08
N TRP A 227 3.23 -9.86 -3.78
CA TRP A 227 3.97 -10.79 -2.95
C TRP A 227 3.08 -11.80 -2.23
N LEU A 228 1.82 -11.93 -2.65
CA LEU A 228 0.99 -13.04 -2.20
C LEU A 228 1.53 -14.37 -2.75
N PRO A 229 1.39 -15.47 -1.98
CA PRO A 229 1.65 -16.80 -2.50
C PRO A 229 0.79 -17.05 -3.76
N PRO A 230 1.29 -17.81 -4.76
CA PRO A 230 0.48 -18.17 -5.91
C PRO A 230 -0.80 -18.91 -5.47
N PRO A 231 -1.94 -18.72 -6.16
CA PRO A 231 -3.16 -19.46 -5.88
C PRO A 231 -2.85 -20.95 -5.88
N ARG A 232 -3.25 -21.64 -4.81
CA ARG A 232 -3.15 -23.10 -4.77
C ARG A 232 -4.04 -23.63 -5.89
N GLY A 233 -3.47 -24.36 -6.85
CA GLY A 233 -4.23 -24.94 -7.95
C GLY A 233 -5.47 -25.66 -7.39
N SER A 234 -6.60 -25.52 -8.10
CA SER A 234 -7.90 -26.09 -7.77
C SER A 234 -7.85 -27.62 -7.62
N GLY A 235 -7.38 -28.07 -6.46
CA GLY A 235 -7.23 -29.46 -6.07
C GLY A 235 -7.62 -29.57 -4.60
N GLY A 236 -8.90 -29.82 -4.39
CA GLY A 236 -9.51 -29.97 -3.07
C GLY A 236 -10.25 -28.71 -2.63
N SER A 237 -11.57 -28.71 -2.85
CA SER A 237 -12.49 -27.98 -1.99
C SER A 237 -12.34 -28.51 -0.56
N SER A 238 -11.35 -28.00 0.18
CA SER A 238 -11.44 -28.07 1.62
C SER A 238 -12.52 -27.09 2.01
N GLU A 239 -13.68 -27.62 2.42
CA GLU A 239 -14.71 -26.87 3.12
C GLU A 239 -14.00 -25.95 4.12
N VAL A 240 -14.23 -24.65 3.99
CA VAL A 240 -13.81 -23.68 5.01
C VAL A 240 -14.67 -24.00 6.24
N THR A 241 -14.19 -24.92 7.06
CA THR A 241 -14.70 -25.13 8.41
C THR A 241 -14.67 -23.77 9.10
N LYS A 242 -15.83 -23.40 9.68
CA LYS A 242 -16.07 -22.17 10.46
C LYS A 242 -14.82 -21.74 11.25
N PRO A 243 -14.56 -20.43 11.43
CA PRO A 243 -13.45 -19.95 12.26
C PRO A 243 -13.74 -20.32 13.72
N SER A 244 -13.32 -21.51 14.10
CA SER A 244 -13.52 -22.11 15.41
C SER A 244 -12.28 -22.92 15.74
N GLU A 245 -11.18 -22.22 15.92
CA GLU A 245 -10.26 -22.42 17.04
C GLU A 245 -9.21 -21.32 16.96
N ARG A 246 -9.02 -20.61 18.08
CA ARG A 246 -7.96 -19.61 18.20
C ARG A 246 -6.63 -20.29 17.83
N LEU A 247 -5.72 -19.58 17.15
CA LEU A 247 -4.32 -19.95 16.88
C LEU A 247 -3.48 -20.30 18.14
N ARG A 248 -4.10 -20.57 19.29
CA ARG A 248 -3.52 -20.94 20.59
C ARG A 248 -2.75 -22.27 20.61
N PHE A 249 -2.46 -22.87 19.45
CA PHE A 249 -1.86 -24.21 19.36
C PHE A 249 -0.49 -24.25 18.69
N ILE A 250 -0.02 -23.16 18.06
CA ILE A 250 1.37 -23.10 17.61
C ILE A 250 2.23 -22.79 18.85
N SER A 251 3.19 -23.66 19.14
CA SER A 251 4.14 -23.47 20.23
C SER A 251 5.38 -22.70 19.76
N SER A 252 6.16 -22.17 20.70
CA SER A 252 7.45 -21.52 20.40
C SER A 252 8.40 -22.44 19.62
N ALA A 253 9.35 -21.85 18.89
CA ALA A 253 10.32 -22.59 18.10
C ALA A 253 11.11 -23.60 18.96
N THR A 254 11.42 -23.24 20.21
CA THR A 254 12.03 -24.14 21.20
C THR A 254 11.18 -25.38 21.45
N ARG A 255 9.90 -25.21 21.79
CA ARG A 255 8.98 -26.33 22.06
C ARG A 255 8.71 -27.17 20.81
N LEU A 256 8.61 -26.53 19.65
CA LEU A 256 8.47 -27.23 18.37
C LEU A 256 9.69 -28.10 18.09
N LYS A 257 10.90 -27.59 18.32
CA LYS A 257 12.14 -28.35 18.18
C LYS A 257 12.22 -29.53 19.16
N GLU A 258 11.80 -29.35 20.42
CA GLU A 258 11.67 -30.43 21.41
C GLU A 258 10.67 -31.51 20.98
N ALA A 259 9.60 -31.12 20.29
CA ALA A 259 8.63 -32.02 19.67
C ALA A 259 9.10 -32.65 18.35
N ASN A 260 10.39 -32.52 17.99
CA ASN A 260 10.99 -32.99 16.75
C ASN A 260 10.48 -32.32 15.46
N VAL A 261 9.93 -31.11 15.57
CA VAL A 261 9.65 -30.28 14.38
C VAL A 261 10.96 -29.66 13.88
N LYS A 262 11.21 -29.81 12.58
CA LYS A 262 12.37 -29.19 11.91
C LYS A 262 11.95 -27.89 11.24
N PHE A 263 12.87 -26.94 11.18
CA PHE A 263 12.69 -25.71 10.40
C PHE A 263 13.55 -25.80 9.14
N GLU A 264 12.95 -25.57 7.98
CA GLU A 264 13.64 -25.55 6.70
C GLU A 264 13.47 -24.21 6.01
N ASN A 265 14.61 -23.62 5.65
CA ASN A 265 14.67 -22.44 4.80
C ASN A 265 14.34 -22.83 3.36
N ARG A 266 13.33 -22.17 2.79
CA ARG A 266 13.04 -22.28 1.36
C ARG A 266 12.86 -20.93 0.71
N SER A 267 13.99 -20.30 0.35
CA SER A 267 14.01 -19.00 -0.30
C SER A 267 13.63 -19.02 -1.79
N LYS A 268 13.90 -20.12 -2.51
CA LYS A 268 13.69 -20.17 -3.97
C LYS A 268 12.22 -20.37 -4.35
N GLY A 269 11.66 -19.37 -5.04
CA GLY A 269 10.39 -19.46 -5.75
C GLY A 269 9.14 -19.37 -4.86
N ARG A 270 9.27 -18.85 -3.64
CA ARG A 270 8.17 -18.65 -2.69
C ARG A 270 8.21 -17.26 -2.08
N THR A 271 7.06 -16.80 -1.63
CA THR A 271 6.96 -15.54 -0.89
C THR A 271 7.13 -15.83 0.60
N LEU A 272 7.60 -14.84 1.36
CA LEU A 272 7.68 -14.76 2.82
C LEU A 272 6.42 -15.28 3.51
N PHE A 273 5.25 -14.97 2.94
CA PHE A 273 3.96 -15.31 3.50
C PHE A 273 3.50 -16.76 3.19
N ASP A 274 4.29 -17.56 2.46
CA ASP A 274 4.02 -18.99 2.21
C ASP A 274 4.66 -19.86 3.31
N VAL A 275 3.97 -19.95 4.46
CA VAL A 275 4.32 -20.86 5.56
C VAL A 275 3.65 -22.21 5.34
N ARG A 276 4.43 -23.31 5.42
CA ARG A 276 3.90 -24.67 5.32
C ARG A 276 4.39 -25.56 6.45
N PHE A 277 3.54 -26.51 6.81
CA PHE A 277 3.89 -27.58 7.73
C PHE A 277 3.62 -28.92 7.04
N GLU A 278 4.68 -29.65 6.72
CA GLU A 278 4.61 -30.91 5.97
C GLU A 278 5.47 -31.96 6.69
N LYS A 279 4.85 -33.06 7.14
CA LYS A 279 5.56 -34.22 7.73
C LYS A 279 6.55 -33.87 8.86
N GLY A 280 6.16 -32.97 9.76
CA GLY A 280 7.01 -32.53 10.88
C GLY A 280 8.06 -31.49 10.51
N VAL A 281 7.98 -30.91 9.31
CA VAL A 281 8.88 -29.84 8.86
C VAL A 281 8.08 -28.57 8.66
N MET A 282 8.47 -27.50 9.35
CA MET A 282 8.00 -26.14 9.11
C MET A 282 8.88 -25.48 8.06
N ILE A 283 8.29 -25.18 6.92
CA ILE A 283 8.97 -24.58 5.77
C ILE A 283 8.58 -23.11 5.72
N MET A 284 9.57 -22.23 5.87
CA MET A 284 9.40 -20.78 5.85
C MET A 284 10.54 -20.13 5.07
N ALA A 285 10.26 -18.98 4.45
CA ALA A 285 11.31 -18.18 3.83
C ALA A 285 11.98 -17.28 4.89
N PRO A 286 13.28 -16.97 4.75
CA PRO A 286 13.98 -16.08 5.67
C PRO A 286 13.40 -14.67 5.65
N LEU A 287 13.22 -14.10 6.83
CA LEU A 287 12.85 -12.71 7.03
C LEU A 287 14.11 -11.87 7.26
N THR A 288 14.31 -10.83 6.45
CA THR A 288 15.34 -9.83 6.70
C THR A 288 14.79 -8.72 7.57
N ILE A 289 15.42 -8.46 8.72
CA ILE A 289 15.03 -7.38 9.63
C ILE A 289 15.83 -6.12 9.28
N GLU A 290 15.13 -5.10 8.82
CA GLU A 290 15.64 -3.75 8.54
C GLU A 290 14.77 -2.72 9.29
N ASP A 291 15.23 -1.48 9.37
CA ASP A 291 14.52 -0.39 10.06
C ASP A 291 13.08 -0.18 9.58
N ARG A 292 12.79 -0.52 8.31
CA ARG A 292 11.47 -0.40 7.68
C ARG A 292 10.59 -1.64 7.80
N THR A 293 11.11 -2.79 8.27
CA THR A 293 10.36 -4.07 8.30
C THR A 293 9.10 -3.96 9.15
N GLU A 294 9.14 -3.22 10.27
CA GLU A 294 7.96 -3.02 11.11
C GLU A 294 6.87 -2.20 10.39
N SER A 295 7.25 -1.05 9.80
CA SER A 295 6.30 -0.21 9.04
C SER A 295 5.70 -0.98 7.86
N PHE A 296 6.53 -1.78 7.17
CA PHE A 296 6.10 -2.65 6.09
C PHE A 296 4.98 -3.61 6.52
N LEU A 297 5.22 -4.41 7.57
CA LEU A 297 4.25 -5.39 8.05
C LEU A 297 3.00 -4.71 8.61
N ARG A 298 3.15 -3.63 9.38
CA ARG A 298 2.00 -2.91 9.97
C ARG A 298 1.06 -2.31 8.93
N ASN A 299 1.60 -1.72 7.86
CA ASN A 299 0.76 -1.13 6.81
C ASN A 299 0.02 -2.21 6.01
N LEU A 300 0.67 -3.34 5.71
CA LEU A 300 0.00 -4.47 5.05
C LEU A 300 -1.05 -5.13 5.95
N ILE A 301 -0.80 -5.28 7.25
CA ILE A 301 -1.80 -5.75 8.23
C ILE A 301 -2.98 -4.78 8.30
N ALA A 302 -2.70 -3.47 8.39
CA ALA A 302 -3.74 -2.45 8.41
C ALA A 302 -4.58 -2.52 7.13
N TYR A 303 -3.95 -2.70 5.97
CA TYR A 303 -4.67 -2.92 4.71
C TYR A 303 -5.57 -4.16 4.79
N GLU A 304 -5.06 -5.32 5.20
CA GLU A 304 -5.85 -6.56 5.31
C GLU A 304 -7.05 -6.41 6.27
N GLN A 305 -6.89 -5.71 7.40
CA GLN A 305 -7.97 -5.47 8.38
C GLN A 305 -9.11 -4.61 7.83
N TYR A 306 -8.86 -3.74 6.84
CA TYR A 306 -9.91 -2.94 6.20
C TYR A 306 -10.60 -3.69 5.05
N PHE A 307 -10.01 -4.78 4.56
CA PHE A 307 -10.51 -5.55 3.42
C PHE A 307 -10.69 -7.05 3.74
N GLU A 308 -10.95 -7.40 5.00
CA GLU A 308 -11.00 -8.78 5.53
C GLU A 308 -11.95 -9.72 4.75
N HIS A 309 -12.96 -9.16 4.06
CA HIS A 309 -13.89 -9.93 3.24
C HIS A 309 -13.25 -10.63 2.02
N ASN A 310 -12.00 -10.29 1.67
CA ASN A 310 -11.30 -10.83 0.50
C ASN A 310 -10.49 -12.12 0.78
N GLN A 311 -10.53 -12.68 1.99
CA GLN A 311 -9.83 -13.93 2.38
C GLN A 311 -8.29 -13.93 2.16
N ASN A 312 -7.68 -12.76 1.93
CA ASN A 312 -6.25 -12.62 1.63
C ASN A 312 -5.45 -12.11 2.84
N ASN A 313 -5.67 -12.68 4.03
CA ASN A 313 -5.03 -12.25 5.29
C ASN A 313 -3.62 -12.83 5.48
N PHE A 314 -2.89 -13.08 4.38
CA PHE A 314 -1.62 -13.82 4.39
C PHE A 314 -0.55 -13.14 5.22
N VAL A 315 -0.49 -11.79 5.23
CA VAL A 315 0.49 -11.04 6.02
C VAL A 315 0.14 -11.10 7.50
N THR A 316 -1.13 -10.90 7.84
CA THR A 316 -1.64 -10.97 9.21
C THR A 316 -1.44 -12.37 9.79
N ASP A 317 -1.72 -13.42 9.03
CA ASP A 317 -1.54 -14.80 9.48
C ASP A 317 -0.05 -15.16 9.59
N TYR A 318 0.80 -14.69 8.68
CA TYR A 318 2.26 -14.80 8.82
C TYR A 318 2.76 -14.17 10.11
N VAL A 319 2.34 -12.94 10.42
CA VAL A 319 2.77 -12.26 11.66
C VAL A 319 2.23 -12.95 12.91
N LYS A 320 1.01 -13.51 12.89
CA LYS A 320 0.52 -14.36 13.99
C LYS A 320 1.37 -15.62 14.18
N VAL A 321 1.84 -16.24 13.09
CA VAL A 321 2.75 -17.39 13.19
C VAL A 321 4.07 -16.97 13.84
N LEU A 322 4.65 -15.83 13.43
CA LEU A 322 5.87 -15.30 14.05
C LEU A 322 5.67 -15.03 15.55
N ASP A 323 4.55 -14.41 15.93
CA ASP A 323 4.16 -14.15 17.33
C ASP A 323 4.04 -15.44 18.15
N CYS A 324 3.64 -16.55 17.55
CA CYS A 324 3.56 -17.85 18.23
C CYS A 324 4.93 -18.54 18.36
N ILE A 325 5.79 -18.44 17.35
CA ILE A 325 7.06 -19.19 17.31
C ILE A 325 8.22 -18.43 17.96
N ILE A 326 8.13 -17.10 18.14
CA ILE A 326 9.18 -16.25 18.74
C ILE A 326 8.71 -15.69 20.09
N ASP A 327 9.03 -16.41 21.17
CA ASP A 327 8.79 -15.94 22.54
C ASP A 327 10.07 -15.39 23.21
N SER A 328 11.25 -15.80 22.71
CA SER A 328 12.54 -15.53 23.34
C SER A 328 13.68 -15.39 22.33
N SER A 329 14.84 -14.88 22.78
CA SER A 329 16.06 -14.83 21.97
C SER A 329 16.55 -16.23 21.56
N THR A 330 16.27 -17.26 22.35
CA THR A 330 16.55 -18.66 22.01
C THR A 330 15.76 -19.10 20.78
N ASP A 331 14.49 -18.69 20.67
CA ASP A 331 13.66 -19.01 19.51
C ASP A 331 14.19 -18.33 18.25
N VAL A 332 14.62 -17.06 18.36
CA VAL A 332 15.29 -16.35 17.26
C VAL A 332 16.55 -17.11 16.81
N ALA A 333 17.36 -17.61 17.74
CA ALA A 333 18.56 -18.37 17.43
C ALA A 333 18.28 -19.74 16.78
N ILE A 334 17.11 -20.33 17.00
CA ILE A 334 16.68 -21.57 16.32
C ILE A 334 16.25 -21.28 14.87
N LEU A 335 15.69 -20.10 14.62
CA LEU A 335 15.15 -19.69 13.31
C LEU A 335 16.17 -18.96 12.42
N SER A 336 17.32 -18.56 12.99
CA SER A 336 18.46 -17.95 12.29
C SER A 336 19.32 -19.02 11.63
#